data_AF-A0A937R2E1-F1
#
_entry.id   AF-A0A937R2E1-F1
#
_cell.length_a   1.000
_cell.length_b   1.000
_cell.length_c   1.000
_cell.angle_alpha   90.00
_cell.angle_beta   90.00
_cell.angle_gamma   90.00
#
_symmetry.space_group_name_H-M   'P 1'
#
loop_
_entity.id
_entity.type
_entity.pdbx_description
1 polymer ?
#
loop_
_entity_poly.entity_id
_entity_poly.type
_entity_poly.pdbx_seq_one_letter_code
_entity_poly.pdbx_strand_id
1 'polypeptide(L)'
;MEQLRLFDPPQMILGRYHKAIEKGDWDALPGIMLSLEKPENRPPAWQKKKLFWKEELSGLRENENRSPKEMASYWEKLLQGLQDEALKPEARCLERYWFTLLTDKLEEEEFGYLTGSLHPVLCLLKIGRYQRAIEMSLRYFDEIGESAQLRTYQSFCLNKMMREREARTVLTFALFYDPLSVDRQFVFSEEIKRLPAAMKGEHADSSLIRASWPFEAWLRRLVDIPSDKELLERIGAGYQEGLLTSDVHTGVDAQLHFNHLLYLAEMTRKKSPLVSDEMISLRNRMKDLNSSAFERYMERIG
;
A
#
# COMPACT_ATOMS: atom_id res chain seq x y z
N MET A 1 14.58 19.64 39.96
CA MET A 1 14.48 20.11 38.56
C MET A 1 15.81 19.84 37.83
N GLU A 2 16.24 18.59 37.70
CA GLU A 2 17.55 18.26 37.07
C GLU A 2 17.45 17.24 35.92
N GLN A 3 16.26 16.73 35.58
CA GLN A 3 16.11 15.72 34.53
C GLN A 3 16.01 16.26 33.09
N LEU A 4 16.20 17.56 32.86
CA LEU A 4 16.12 18.18 31.52
C LEU A 4 17.48 18.54 30.88
N ARG A 5 18.62 18.21 31.51
CA ARG A 5 19.97 18.47 30.95
C ARG A 5 20.52 17.33 30.08
N LEU A 6 19.65 16.51 29.49
CA LEU A 6 20.07 15.32 28.72
C LEU A 6 20.34 15.60 27.23
N PHE A 7 20.06 16.81 26.73
CA PHE A 7 20.22 17.14 25.32
C PHE A 7 20.99 18.45 25.15
N ASP A 8 21.98 18.43 24.25
CA ASP A 8 22.71 19.64 23.89
C ASP A 8 21.76 20.66 23.23
N PRO A 9 21.98 21.98 23.41
CA PRO A 9 21.12 23.02 22.83
C PRO A 9 20.80 22.83 21.33
N PRO A 10 21.72 22.38 20.45
CA PRO A 10 21.42 22.09 19.05
C PRO A 10 20.33 21.02 18.85
N GLN A 11 20.34 19.96 19.67
CA GLN A 11 19.35 18.87 19.58
C GLN A 11 17.96 19.35 19.99
N MET A 12 17.88 20.24 20.99
CA MET A 12 16.62 20.85 21.38
C MET A 12 16.03 21.74 20.27
N ILE A 13 16.85 22.53 19.58
CA ILE A 13 16.39 23.40 18.48
C ILE A 13 15.92 22.55 17.31
N LEU A 14 16.66 21.50 16.95
CA LEU A 14 16.27 20.56 15.90
C LEU A 14 14.96 19.83 16.24
N GLY A 15 14.78 19.43 17.49
CA GLY A 15 13.52 18.84 17.97
C GLY A 15 12.35 19.81 17.86
N ARG A 16 12.53 21.09 18.20
CA ARG A 16 11.51 22.14 18.02
C ARG A 16 11.17 22.35 16.54
N TYR A 17 12.17 22.34 15.68
CA TYR A 17 12.00 22.48 14.24
C TYR A 17 11.11 21.36 13.65
N HIS A 18 11.43 20.09 13.94
CA HIS A 18 10.60 18.98 13.47
C HIS A 18 9.19 18.99 14.07
N LYS A 19 9.08 19.34 15.36
CA LYS A 19 7.78 19.46 16.03
C LYS A 19 6.92 20.60 15.46
N ALA A 20 7.53 21.70 15.02
CA ALA A 20 6.80 22.78 14.36
C ALA A 20 6.22 22.30 13.03
N ILE A 21 7.00 21.57 12.22
CA ILE A 21 6.53 20.99 10.95
C ILE A 21 5.42 19.97 11.19
N GLU A 22 5.59 19.05 12.14
CA GLU A 22 4.62 18.00 12.47
C GLU A 22 3.27 18.58 12.95
N LYS A 23 3.28 19.79 13.52
CA LYS A 23 2.09 20.48 14.01
C LYS A 23 1.54 21.54 13.04
N GLY A 24 2.25 21.82 11.95
CA GLY A 24 1.97 22.96 11.09
C GLY A 24 2.03 24.31 11.81
N ASP A 25 2.97 24.48 12.74
CA ASP A 25 3.23 25.76 13.42
C ASP A 25 4.08 26.66 12.52
N TRP A 26 3.46 27.14 11.43
CA TRP A 26 4.14 27.92 10.41
C TRP A 26 4.56 29.30 10.87
N ASP A 27 3.95 29.82 11.93
CA ASP A 27 4.28 31.13 12.48
C ASP A 27 5.53 31.06 13.37
N ALA A 28 5.72 29.97 14.12
CA ALA A 28 6.96 29.76 14.88
C ALA A 28 8.13 29.30 14.01
N LEU A 29 7.87 28.59 12.90
CA LEU A 29 8.90 27.97 12.07
C LEU A 29 10.00 28.95 11.63
N PRO A 30 9.73 30.15 11.08
CA PRO A 30 10.77 31.11 10.70
C PRO A 30 11.70 31.50 11.85
N GLY A 31 11.17 31.70 13.06
CA GLY A 31 11.97 32.02 14.25
C GLY A 31 12.88 30.86 14.68
N ILE A 32 12.39 29.62 14.55
CA ILE A 32 13.19 28.42 14.80
C ILE A 32 14.29 28.28 13.74
N MET A 33 13.98 28.51 12.47
CA MET A 33 14.95 28.47 11.38
C MET A 33 16.09 29.49 11.57
N LEU A 34 15.79 30.71 12.04
CA LEU A 34 16.82 31.70 12.39
C LEU A 34 17.79 31.18 13.46
N SER A 35 17.29 30.39 14.42
CA SER A 35 18.13 29.77 15.46
C SER A 35 19.06 28.69 14.90
N LEU A 36 18.65 28.02 13.82
CA LEU A 36 19.44 27.02 13.08
C LEU A 36 20.45 27.66 12.11
N GLU A 37 20.40 28.97 11.86
CA GLU A 37 21.41 29.64 11.02
C GLU A 37 22.78 29.76 11.69
N LYS A 38 22.81 29.70 13.03
CA LYS A 38 24.07 29.72 13.78
C LYS A 38 24.90 28.48 13.45
N PRO A 39 26.19 28.59 13.07
CA PRO A 39 27.01 27.48 12.63
C PRO A 39 26.96 26.24 13.53
N GLU A 40 26.95 26.44 14.85
CA GLU A 40 26.89 25.40 15.88
C GLU A 40 25.55 24.63 15.95
N ASN A 41 24.49 25.17 15.35
CA ASN A 41 23.14 24.58 15.36
C ASN A 41 22.72 24.04 13.99
N ARG A 42 23.54 24.20 12.94
CA ARG A 42 23.14 23.85 11.57
C ARG A 42 23.00 22.34 11.41
N PRO A 43 21.83 21.83 11.01
CA PRO A 43 21.71 20.44 10.63
C PRO A 43 22.43 20.21 9.28
N PRO A 44 22.72 18.94 8.94
CA PRO A 44 23.22 18.59 7.62
C PRO A 44 22.33 19.16 6.51
N ALA A 45 22.95 19.63 5.42
CA ALA A 45 22.27 20.20 4.26
C ALA A 45 21.30 21.37 4.58
N TRP A 46 21.61 22.16 5.64
CA TRP A 46 20.75 23.26 6.08
C TRP A 46 20.36 24.26 4.99
N GLN A 47 21.28 24.64 4.09
CA GLN A 47 20.97 25.60 3.02
C GLN A 47 19.86 25.10 2.10
N LYS A 48 19.81 23.79 1.85
CA LYS A 48 18.78 23.17 1.03
C LYS A 48 17.42 23.18 1.74
N LYS A 49 17.41 22.78 3.02
CA LYS A 49 16.21 22.83 3.88
C LYS A 49 15.65 24.26 3.96
N LYS A 50 16.54 25.24 4.14
CA LYS A 50 16.18 26.66 4.18
C LYS A 50 15.56 27.14 2.85
N LEU A 51 16.17 26.77 1.72
CA LEU A 51 15.63 27.13 0.41
C LEU A 51 14.24 26.53 0.18
N PHE A 52 14.07 25.24 0.48
CA PHE A 52 12.78 24.56 0.40
C PHE A 52 11.68 25.30 1.18
N TRP A 53 11.91 25.64 2.45
CA TRP A 53 10.92 26.37 3.24
C TRP A 53 10.66 27.79 2.74
N LYS A 54 11.67 28.46 2.18
CA LYS A 54 11.48 29.78 1.59
C LYS A 54 10.54 29.73 0.38
N GLU A 55 10.58 28.65 -0.38
CA GLU A 55 9.78 28.44 -1.60
C GLU A 55 8.37 27.92 -1.28
N GLU A 56 8.24 26.98 -0.34
CA GLU A 56 7.00 26.22 -0.15
C GLU A 56 6.12 26.71 1.01
N LEU A 57 6.63 27.51 1.95
CA LEU A 57 5.88 27.89 3.16
C LEU A 57 4.61 28.68 2.85
N SER A 58 4.63 29.59 1.86
CA SER A 58 3.41 30.31 1.44
C SER A 58 2.43 29.37 0.76
N GLY A 59 2.92 28.46 -0.10
CA GLY A 59 2.12 27.45 -0.78
C GLY A 59 1.39 26.55 0.21
N LEU A 60 2.07 26.07 1.25
CA LEU A 60 1.45 25.28 2.32
C LEU A 60 0.29 26.03 2.98
N ARG A 61 0.53 27.26 3.45
CA ARG A 61 -0.49 28.10 4.10
C ARG A 61 -1.71 28.35 3.21
N GLU A 62 -1.49 28.60 1.92
CA GLU A 62 -2.57 28.86 0.95
C GLU A 62 -3.40 27.61 0.63
N ASN A 63 -2.85 26.42 0.82
CA ASN A 63 -3.53 25.16 0.48
C ASN A 63 -4.22 24.50 1.68
N GLU A 64 -3.89 24.89 2.93
CA GLU A 64 -4.49 24.30 4.15
C GLU A 64 -5.98 24.49 4.28
N ASN A 65 -6.52 25.57 3.71
CA ASN A 65 -7.93 25.89 3.79
C ASN A 65 -8.73 25.43 2.57
N ARG A 66 -8.08 24.75 1.62
CA ARG A 66 -8.73 24.24 0.41
C ARG A 66 -9.48 22.94 0.65
N SER A 67 -10.16 22.47 -0.39
CA SER A 67 -10.86 21.18 -0.37
C SER A 67 -9.86 20.00 -0.25
N PRO A 68 -10.29 18.83 0.26
CA PRO A 68 -9.42 17.66 0.36
C PRO A 68 -8.76 17.25 -0.95
N LYS A 69 -9.46 17.37 -2.09
CA LYS A 69 -8.92 17.06 -3.42
C LYS A 69 -7.82 18.04 -3.86
N GLU A 70 -8.00 19.33 -3.60
CA GLU A 70 -6.97 20.34 -3.88
C GLU A 70 -5.75 20.15 -2.97
N MET A 71 -5.97 19.85 -1.70
CA MET A 71 -4.90 19.52 -0.76
C MET A 71 -4.12 18.28 -1.18
N ALA A 72 -4.81 17.24 -1.63
CA ALA A 72 -4.20 16.02 -2.16
C ALA A 72 -3.35 16.29 -3.40
N SER A 73 -3.89 17.09 -4.34
CA SER A 73 -3.18 17.49 -5.55
C SER A 73 -1.92 18.31 -5.23
N TYR A 74 -2.01 19.23 -4.27
CA TYR A 74 -0.86 19.99 -3.81
C TYR A 74 0.20 19.10 -3.15
N TRP A 75 -0.22 18.13 -2.33
CA TRP A 75 0.70 17.15 -1.72
C TRP A 75 1.50 16.37 -2.77
N GLU A 76 0.86 15.87 -3.82
CA GLU A 76 1.54 15.14 -4.90
C GLU A 76 2.56 16.01 -5.64
N LYS A 77 2.25 17.30 -5.86
CA LYS A 77 3.21 18.26 -6.41
C LYS A 77 4.38 18.48 -5.45
N LEU A 78 4.09 18.70 -4.17
CA LEU A 78 5.09 18.96 -3.13
C LEU A 78 6.04 17.78 -2.93
N LEU A 79 5.53 16.55 -3.05
CA LEU A 79 6.32 15.32 -2.98
C LEU A 79 7.46 15.29 -4.00
N GLN A 80 7.31 15.90 -5.18
CA GLN A 80 8.37 15.99 -6.18
C GLN A 80 9.58 16.80 -5.66
N GLY A 81 9.33 17.88 -4.92
CA GLY A 81 10.36 18.67 -4.25
C GLY A 81 10.98 17.98 -3.03
N LEU A 82 10.25 17.04 -2.42
CA LEU A 82 10.66 16.30 -1.22
C LEU A 82 11.41 14.98 -1.53
N GLN A 83 11.66 14.65 -2.81
CA GLN A 83 12.40 13.43 -3.19
C GLN A 83 13.86 13.45 -2.75
N ASP A 84 14.40 14.63 -2.42
CA ASP A 84 15.78 14.75 -1.97
C ASP A 84 16.02 14.07 -0.62
N GLU A 85 17.08 13.25 -0.55
CA GLU A 85 17.47 12.53 0.66
C GLU A 85 17.63 13.45 1.89
N ALA A 86 18.10 14.69 1.69
CA ALA A 86 18.29 15.63 2.78
C ALA A 86 16.98 16.13 3.41
N LEU A 87 15.87 16.07 2.65
CA LEU A 87 14.53 16.52 3.06
C LEU A 87 13.65 15.39 3.59
N LYS A 88 14.12 14.13 3.58
CA LYS A 88 13.34 13.00 4.10
C LYS A 88 12.79 13.18 5.52
N PRO A 89 13.55 13.75 6.49
CA PRO A 89 13.01 14.01 7.83
C PRO A 89 11.83 15.00 7.81
N GLU A 90 11.96 16.09 7.05
CA GLU A 90 10.90 17.08 6.84
C GLU A 90 9.69 16.47 6.14
N ALA A 91 9.90 15.69 5.09
CA ALA A 91 8.85 15.00 4.34
C ALA A 91 8.00 14.11 5.25
N ARG A 92 8.63 13.37 6.17
CA ARG A 92 7.92 12.53 7.15
C ARG A 92 7.10 13.34 8.14
N CYS A 93 7.66 14.43 8.67
CA CYS A 93 6.95 15.30 9.61
C CYS A 93 5.74 15.96 8.91
N LEU A 94 5.96 16.42 7.68
CA LEU A 94 4.95 17.09 6.88
C LEU A 94 3.85 16.13 6.39
N GLU A 95 4.20 14.90 5.98
CA GLU A 95 3.23 13.85 5.61
C GLU A 95 2.21 13.64 6.73
N ARG A 96 2.70 13.53 7.98
CA ARG A 96 1.82 13.34 9.13
C ARG A 96 0.89 14.52 9.37
N TYR A 97 1.42 15.75 9.33
CA TYR A 97 0.62 16.96 9.47
C TYR A 97 -0.45 17.05 8.37
N TRP A 98 0.00 16.95 7.11
CA TRP A 98 -0.84 17.15 5.94
C TRP A 98 -1.96 16.13 5.86
N PHE A 99 -1.65 14.84 6.10
CA PHE A 99 -2.67 13.80 6.10
C PHE A 99 -3.62 13.90 7.28
N THR A 100 -3.17 14.37 8.45
CA THR A 100 -4.09 14.65 9.57
C THR A 100 -5.10 15.70 9.15
N LEU A 101 -4.61 16.87 8.69
CA LEU A 101 -5.47 17.97 8.25
C LEU A 101 -6.42 17.56 7.12
N LEU A 102 -5.91 16.82 6.13
CA LEU A 102 -6.70 16.32 5.02
C LEU A 102 -7.84 15.41 5.53
N THR A 103 -7.54 14.44 6.40
CA THR A 103 -8.54 13.47 6.87
C THR A 103 -9.54 14.05 7.87
N ASP A 104 -9.19 15.15 8.53
CA ASP A 104 -10.10 15.91 9.40
C ASP A 104 -11.10 16.74 8.59
N LYS A 105 -10.79 17.04 7.33
CA LYS A 105 -11.67 17.77 6.40
C LYS A 105 -12.57 16.89 5.53
N LEU A 106 -12.31 15.58 5.49
CA LEU A 106 -13.12 14.67 4.69
C LEU A 106 -14.53 14.59 5.27
N GLU A 107 -15.52 14.86 4.42
CA GLU A 107 -16.92 14.58 4.72
C GLU A 107 -17.18 13.07 4.70
N GLU A 108 -18.28 12.61 5.30
CA GLU A 108 -18.56 11.17 5.39
C GLU A 108 -18.70 10.54 4.00
N GLU A 109 -19.22 11.27 3.03
CA GLU A 109 -19.41 10.84 1.64
C GLU A 109 -18.11 10.83 0.81
N GLU A 110 -17.02 11.42 1.31
CA GLU A 110 -15.74 11.52 0.60
C GLU A 110 -14.81 10.33 0.91
N PHE A 111 -15.17 9.16 0.41
CA PHE A 111 -14.40 7.92 0.59
C PHE A 111 -13.74 7.41 -0.70
N GLY A 112 -13.91 8.11 -1.83
CA GLY A 112 -13.25 7.78 -3.10
C GLY A 112 -11.83 8.35 -3.21
N TYR A 113 -11.18 8.07 -4.35
CA TYR A 113 -9.87 8.64 -4.68
C TYR A 113 -9.91 10.18 -4.73
N LEU A 114 -8.95 10.83 -4.05
CA LEU A 114 -8.81 12.29 -4.03
C LEU A 114 -8.05 12.81 -5.25
N THR A 115 -7.14 11.98 -5.77
CA THR A 115 -6.38 12.18 -7.01
C THR A 115 -6.29 10.84 -7.74
N GLY A 116 -5.64 10.78 -8.90
CA GLY A 116 -5.41 9.52 -9.61
C GLY A 116 -4.56 8.50 -8.82
N SER A 117 -3.91 8.88 -7.72
CA SER A 117 -3.03 7.99 -6.95
C SER A 117 -3.26 8.00 -5.44
N LEU A 118 -3.89 9.03 -4.89
CA LEU A 118 -4.08 9.19 -3.44
C LEU A 118 -5.51 8.82 -3.02
N HIS A 119 -5.62 7.75 -2.24
CA HIS A 119 -6.85 7.37 -1.57
C HIS A 119 -6.83 7.80 -0.09
N PRO A 120 -7.96 8.29 0.47
CA PRO A 120 -8.07 8.63 1.89
C PRO A 120 -7.61 7.54 2.88
N VAL A 121 -7.85 6.27 2.53
CA VAL A 121 -7.38 5.10 3.29
C VAL A 121 -5.86 5.12 3.50
N LEU A 122 -5.09 5.51 2.48
CA LEU A 122 -3.62 5.62 2.61
C LEU A 122 -3.25 6.72 3.60
N CYS A 123 -3.93 7.87 3.55
CA CYS A 123 -3.71 8.98 4.49
C CYS A 123 -3.97 8.51 5.93
N LEU A 124 -5.13 7.89 6.19
CA LEU A 124 -5.51 7.35 7.50
C LEU A 124 -4.50 6.30 8.02
N LEU A 125 -4.05 5.40 7.14
CA LEU A 125 -3.05 4.39 7.48
C LEU A 125 -1.74 5.06 7.92
N LYS A 126 -1.26 6.04 7.14
CA LYS A 126 0.00 6.75 7.39
C LYS A 126 0.02 7.52 8.70
N ILE A 127 -1.13 8.04 9.14
CA ILE A 127 -1.28 8.72 10.44
C ILE A 127 -1.66 7.76 11.59
N GLY A 128 -1.75 6.45 11.33
CA GLY A 128 -2.01 5.43 12.36
C GLY A 128 -3.48 5.27 12.76
N ARG A 129 -4.43 5.78 11.98
CA ARG A 129 -5.88 5.63 12.20
C ARG A 129 -6.40 4.33 11.56
N TYR A 130 -5.86 3.20 12.00
CA TYR A 130 -6.04 1.90 11.33
C TYR A 130 -7.51 1.42 11.27
N GLN A 131 -8.27 1.59 12.35
CA GLN A 131 -9.68 1.17 12.37
C GLN A 131 -10.54 1.97 11.36
N ARG A 132 -10.41 3.30 11.35
CA ARG A 132 -11.11 4.17 10.38
C ARG A 132 -10.70 3.85 8.93
N ALA A 133 -9.43 3.52 8.70
CA ALA A 133 -8.95 3.10 7.39
C ALA A 133 -9.60 1.78 6.92
N ILE A 134 -9.81 0.82 7.83
CA ILE A 134 -10.51 -0.44 7.54
C ILE A 134 -11.98 -0.17 7.20
N GLU A 135 -12.69 0.60 8.02
CA GLU A 135 -14.10 0.95 7.81
C GLU A 135 -14.31 1.63 6.45
N MET A 136 -13.47 2.59 6.12
CA MET A 136 -13.53 3.31 4.86
C MET A 136 -13.20 2.40 3.65
N SER A 137 -12.27 1.46 3.81
CA SER A 137 -11.97 0.47 2.77
C SER A 137 -13.18 -0.44 2.51
N LEU A 138 -13.83 -0.93 3.57
CA LEU A 138 -15.02 -1.78 3.47
C LEU A 138 -16.15 -1.06 2.73
N ARG A 139 -16.41 0.19 3.10
CA ARG A 139 -17.41 1.02 2.40
C ARG A 139 -17.10 1.19 0.91
N TYR A 140 -15.84 1.45 0.56
CA TYR A 140 -15.43 1.52 -0.84
C TYR A 140 -15.71 0.21 -1.59
N PHE A 141 -15.45 -0.96 -0.97
CA PHE A 141 -15.70 -2.26 -1.59
C PHE A 141 -17.18 -2.56 -1.78
N ASP A 142 -18.04 -2.00 -0.94
CA ASP A 142 -19.49 -2.20 -1.00
C ASP A 142 -20.16 -1.25 -2.01
N GLU A 143 -19.65 -0.02 -2.17
CA GLU A 143 -20.28 1.00 -3.02
C GLU A 143 -19.63 1.14 -4.41
N ILE A 144 -18.32 0.89 -4.53
CA ILE A 144 -17.55 1.12 -5.77
C ILE A 144 -17.04 -0.20 -6.36
N GLY A 145 -16.49 -1.07 -5.53
CA GLY A 145 -15.98 -2.38 -5.93
C GLY A 145 -14.58 -2.68 -5.43
N GLU A 146 -14.06 -3.84 -5.82
CA GLU A 146 -12.81 -4.39 -5.30
C GLU A 146 -11.57 -3.65 -5.81
N SER A 147 -10.59 -3.46 -4.91
CA SER A 147 -9.28 -2.89 -5.23
C SER A 147 -8.19 -3.63 -4.47
N ALA A 148 -7.28 -4.30 -5.19
CA ALA A 148 -6.15 -5.01 -4.59
C ALA A 148 -5.22 -4.05 -3.80
N GLN A 149 -5.08 -2.80 -4.26
CA GLN A 149 -4.31 -1.78 -3.55
C GLN A 149 -4.93 -1.49 -2.17
N LEU A 150 -6.23 -1.20 -2.12
CA LEU A 150 -6.92 -0.92 -0.86
C LEU A 150 -7.01 -2.15 0.05
N ARG A 151 -7.20 -3.35 -0.50
CA ARG A 151 -7.11 -4.61 0.26
C ARG A 151 -5.71 -4.80 0.85
N THR A 152 -4.65 -4.40 0.15
CA THR A 152 -3.29 -4.41 0.70
C THR A 152 -3.18 -3.46 1.91
N TYR A 153 -3.72 -2.25 1.82
CA TYR A 153 -3.76 -1.30 2.94
C TYR A 153 -4.60 -1.83 4.12
N GLN A 154 -5.77 -2.40 3.85
CA GLN A 154 -6.62 -3.06 4.84
C GLN A 154 -5.85 -4.17 5.57
N SER A 155 -5.14 -5.04 4.83
CA SER A 155 -4.34 -6.12 5.42
C SER A 155 -3.24 -5.61 6.34
N PHE A 156 -2.59 -4.51 5.96
CA PHE A 156 -1.55 -3.88 6.78
C PHE A 156 -2.14 -3.30 8.07
N CYS A 157 -3.27 -2.61 7.98
CA CYS A 157 -4.01 -2.10 9.14
C CYS A 157 -4.39 -3.22 10.10
N LEU A 158 -4.96 -4.32 9.59
CA LEU A 158 -5.31 -5.50 10.39
C LEU A 158 -4.08 -6.08 11.12
N ASN A 159 -2.96 -6.19 10.43
CA ASN A 159 -1.70 -6.65 11.04
C ASN A 159 -1.21 -5.69 12.14
N LYS A 160 -1.28 -4.37 11.92
CA LYS A 160 -0.94 -3.36 12.94
C LYS A 160 -1.84 -3.40 14.16
N MET A 161 -3.06 -3.93 14.01
CA MET A 161 -4.02 -4.17 15.09
C MET A 161 -3.94 -5.60 15.66
N MET A 162 -2.88 -6.36 15.36
CA MET A 162 -2.67 -7.73 15.84
C MET A 162 -3.74 -8.75 15.38
N ARG A 163 -4.48 -8.46 14.30
CA ARG A 163 -5.48 -9.36 13.68
C ARG A 163 -4.85 -10.18 12.55
N GLU A 164 -3.81 -10.95 12.88
CA GLU A 164 -2.92 -11.58 11.89
C GLU A 164 -3.63 -12.53 10.92
N ARG A 165 -4.59 -13.33 11.39
CA ARG A 165 -5.33 -14.28 10.54
C ARG A 165 -6.12 -13.56 9.45
N GLU A 166 -6.79 -12.48 9.83
CA GLU A 166 -7.58 -11.65 8.92
C GLU A 166 -6.67 -10.88 7.96
N ALA A 167 -5.57 -10.33 8.47
CA ALA A 167 -4.55 -9.69 7.65
C ALA A 167 -4.03 -10.63 6.55
N ARG A 168 -3.70 -11.88 6.88
CA ARG A 168 -3.27 -12.89 5.90
C ARG A 168 -4.34 -13.21 4.88
N THR A 169 -5.59 -13.34 5.32
CA THR A 169 -6.75 -13.61 4.46
C THR A 169 -6.92 -12.50 3.42
N VAL A 170 -6.95 -11.23 3.87
CA VAL A 170 -7.12 -10.06 3.00
C VAL A 170 -5.90 -9.86 2.08
N LEU A 171 -4.68 -10.05 2.58
CA LEU A 171 -3.47 -9.95 1.74
C LEU A 171 -3.45 -11.03 0.65
N THR A 172 -3.84 -12.26 0.99
CA THR A 172 -3.92 -13.36 0.00
C THR A 172 -4.94 -13.01 -1.08
N PHE A 173 -6.11 -12.49 -0.70
CA PHE A 173 -7.08 -11.99 -1.67
C PHE A 173 -6.47 -10.91 -2.58
N ALA A 174 -5.82 -9.88 -2.02
CA ALA A 174 -5.22 -8.81 -2.80
C ALA A 174 -4.21 -9.32 -3.83
N LEU A 175 -3.32 -10.23 -3.41
CA LEU A 175 -2.31 -10.84 -4.27
C LEU A 175 -2.91 -11.65 -5.42
N PHE A 176 -4.02 -12.36 -5.17
CA PHE A 176 -4.66 -13.18 -6.19
C PHE A 176 -5.63 -12.39 -7.07
N TYR A 177 -6.28 -11.35 -6.55
CA TYR A 177 -7.23 -10.53 -7.28
C TYR A 177 -6.54 -9.72 -8.38
N ASP A 178 -5.58 -8.88 -7.99
CA ASP A 178 -4.75 -8.10 -8.93
C ASP A 178 -3.35 -7.83 -8.32
N PRO A 179 -2.37 -8.72 -8.58
CA PRO A 179 -1.01 -8.55 -8.06
C PRO A 179 -0.25 -7.35 -8.64
N LEU A 180 -0.70 -6.80 -9.78
CA LEU A 180 -0.07 -5.63 -10.41
C LEU A 180 -0.44 -4.34 -9.68
N SER A 181 -1.58 -4.31 -8.99
CA SER A 181 -2.01 -3.17 -8.16
C SER A 181 -1.63 -3.27 -6.68
N VAL A 182 -1.09 -4.41 -6.22
CA VAL A 182 -0.63 -4.57 -4.83
C VAL A 182 0.51 -3.58 -4.51
N ASP A 183 0.36 -2.80 -3.45
CA ASP A 183 1.43 -1.91 -2.99
C ASP A 183 2.43 -2.68 -2.11
N ARG A 184 3.59 -3.00 -2.70
CA ARG A 184 4.64 -3.78 -2.04
C ARG A 184 5.13 -3.17 -0.73
N GLN A 185 5.05 -1.85 -0.55
CA GLN A 185 5.49 -1.21 0.71
C GLN A 185 4.60 -1.62 1.89
N PHE A 186 3.32 -1.91 1.64
CA PHE A 186 2.32 -2.25 2.64
C PHE A 186 2.03 -3.75 2.75
N VAL A 187 2.76 -4.59 2.03
CA VAL A 187 2.79 -6.02 2.33
C VAL A 187 3.45 -6.20 3.70
N PHE A 188 2.70 -6.66 4.70
CA PHE A 188 3.20 -6.74 6.08
C PHE A 188 4.19 -7.89 6.30
N SER A 189 4.14 -8.96 5.49
CA SER A 189 5.08 -10.08 5.56
C SER A 189 6.35 -9.79 4.77
N GLU A 190 7.48 -9.75 5.46
CA GLU A 190 8.80 -9.54 4.84
C GLU A 190 9.20 -10.68 3.89
N GLU A 191 8.81 -11.92 4.20
CA GLU A 191 9.08 -13.08 3.35
C GLU A 191 8.35 -12.93 2.00
N ILE A 192 7.06 -12.59 2.04
CA ILE A 192 6.26 -12.34 0.84
C ILE A 192 6.82 -11.13 0.08
N LYS A 193 7.17 -10.04 0.76
CA LYS A 193 7.73 -8.81 0.18
C LYS A 193 9.05 -9.03 -0.57
N ARG A 194 9.84 -10.04 -0.20
CA ARG A 194 11.14 -10.34 -0.82
C ARG A 194 11.04 -11.23 -2.05
N LEU A 195 9.95 -11.96 -2.25
CA LEU A 195 9.79 -12.88 -3.39
C LEU A 195 10.02 -12.23 -4.76
N PRO A 196 9.47 -11.03 -5.06
CA PRO A 196 9.70 -10.41 -6.36
C PRO A 196 11.19 -10.13 -6.65
N ALA A 197 11.98 -9.84 -5.62
CA ALA A 197 13.42 -9.64 -5.79
C ALA A 197 14.16 -10.96 -6.05
N ALA A 198 13.72 -12.06 -5.42
CA ALA A 198 14.29 -13.39 -5.62
C ALA A 198 14.01 -13.93 -7.04
N MET A 199 12.84 -13.62 -7.61
CA MET A 199 12.45 -14.03 -8.97
C MET A 199 13.16 -13.28 -10.10
N LYS A 200 13.90 -12.20 -9.81
CA LYS A 200 14.60 -11.41 -10.85
C LYS A 200 15.61 -12.21 -11.67
N GLY A 201 16.12 -13.33 -11.13
CA GLY A 201 17.00 -14.23 -11.87
C GLY A 201 16.27 -15.13 -12.87
N GLU A 202 14.96 -15.33 -12.69
CA GLU A 202 14.12 -16.26 -13.47
C GLU A 202 13.32 -15.53 -14.56
N HIS A 203 13.01 -14.26 -14.33
CA HIS A 203 12.24 -13.43 -15.26
C HIS A 203 12.90 -12.06 -15.46
N ALA A 204 13.09 -11.65 -16.71
CA ALA A 204 13.59 -10.31 -17.03
C ALA A 204 12.48 -9.23 -16.92
N ASP A 205 11.22 -9.61 -17.14
CA ASP A 205 10.08 -8.70 -17.12
C ASP A 205 9.53 -8.51 -15.71
N SER A 206 9.58 -7.27 -15.22
CA SER A 206 9.05 -6.91 -13.90
C SER A 206 7.54 -7.13 -13.77
N SER A 207 6.77 -7.01 -14.84
CA SER A 207 5.32 -7.25 -14.82
C SER A 207 5.02 -8.74 -14.64
N LEU A 208 5.76 -9.60 -15.33
CA LEU A 208 5.64 -11.05 -15.15
C LEU A 208 6.07 -11.48 -13.75
N ILE A 209 7.16 -10.93 -13.19
CA ILE A 209 7.53 -11.15 -11.78
C ILE A 209 6.37 -10.83 -10.84
N ARG A 210 5.70 -9.69 -11.07
CA ARG A 210 4.56 -9.30 -10.23
C ARG A 210 3.36 -10.23 -10.43
N ALA A 211 3.05 -10.61 -11.67
CA ALA A 211 1.99 -11.58 -11.95
C ALA A 211 2.27 -12.94 -11.32
N SER A 212 3.51 -13.42 -11.30
CA SER A 212 3.90 -14.70 -10.68
C SER A 212 3.94 -14.66 -9.15
N TRP A 213 3.92 -13.47 -8.55
CA TRP A 213 4.07 -13.27 -7.10
C TRP A 213 3.08 -14.06 -6.22
N PRO A 214 1.75 -14.02 -6.45
CA PRO A 214 0.79 -14.83 -5.68
C PRO A 214 1.10 -16.33 -5.78
N PHE A 215 1.42 -16.82 -6.97
CA PHE A 215 1.71 -18.25 -7.18
C PHE A 215 2.96 -18.68 -6.42
N GLU A 216 4.05 -17.91 -6.49
CA GLU A 216 5.27 -18.21 -5.72
C GLU A 216 5.04 -18.14 -4.21
N ALA A 217 4.28 -17.13 -3.75
CA ALA A 217 3.92 -17.02 -2.34
C ALA A 217 3.12 -18.23 -1.87
N TRP A 218 2.18 -18.68 -2.69
CA TRP A 218 1.42 -19.89 -2.44
C TRP A 218 2.37 -21.08 -2.43
N LEU A 219 3.11 -21.37 -3.51
CA LEU A 219 4.03 -22.49 -3.65
C LEU A 219 4.99 -22.68 -2.46
N ARG A 220 5.50 -21.58 -1.90
CA ARG A 220 6.40 -21.57 -0.74
C ARG A 220 5.71 -21.67 0.62
N ARG A 221 4.38 -21.83 0.65
CA ARG A 221 3.53 -21.91 1.86
C ARG A 221 3.56 -20.63 2.69
N LEU A 222 3.80 -19.49 2.06
CA LEU A 222 3.78 -18.17 2.72
C LEU A 222 2.36 -17.60 2.80
N VAL A 223 1.51 -18.00 1.86
CA VAL A 223 0.06 -17.77 1.87
C VAL A 223 -0.68 -19.07 1.63
N ASP A 224 -1.88 -19.16 2.20
CA ASP A 224 -2.86 -20.19 1.91
C ASP A 224 -4.16 -19.52 1.48
N ILE A 225 -4.78 -20.09 0.45
CA ILE A 225 -6.06 -19.57 -0.08
C ILE A 225 -7.15 -19.78 0.97
N PRO A 226 -7.72 -18.73 1.57
CA PRO A 226 -8.61 -18.85 2.73
C PRO A 226 -9.99 -19.37 2.31
N SER A 227 -10.64 -20.15 3.16
CA SER A 227 -12.03 -20.63 2.95
C SER A 227 -13.08 -19.56 3.26
N ASP A 228 -12.81 -18.30 2.93
CA ASP A 228 -13.71 -17.17 3.17
C ASP A 228 -14.76 -17.07 2.05
N LYS A 229 -16.04 -17.15 2.41
CA LYS A 229 -17.14 -17.20 1.44
C LYS A 229 -17.36 -15.85 0.75
N GLU A 230 -17.22 -14.74 1.46
CA GLU A 230 -17.49 -13.41 0.92
C GLU A 230 -16.42 -13.02 -0.10
N LEU A 231 -15.15 -13.23 0.26
CA LEU A 231 -14.04 -12.98 -0.65
C LEU A 231 -14.08 -13.91 -1.87
N LEU A 232 -14.56 -15.14 -1.71
CA LEU A 232 -14.80 -16.04 -2.83
C LEU A 232 -15.86 -15.50 -3.78
N GLU A 233 -17.00 -15.05 -3.26
CA GLU A 233 -18.08 -14.49 -4.08
C GLU A 233 -17.58 -13.26 -4.85
N ARG A 234 -16.78 -12.41 -4.21
CA ARG A 234 -16.17 -11.22 -4.83
C ARG A 234 -15.17 -11.56 -5.95
N ILE A 235 -14.26 -12.51 -5.71
CA ILE A 235 -13.36 -13.02 -6.76
C ILE A 235 -14.16 -13.71 -7.89
N GLY A 236 -15.19 -14.47 -7.52
CA GLY A 236 -16.10 -15.18 -8.43
C GLY A 236 -16.87 -14.26 -9.37
N ALA A 237 -17.41 -13.15 -8.85
CA ALA A 237 -18.15 -12.15 -9.61
C ALA A 237 -17.28 -11.51 -10.70
N GLY A 238 -16.03 -11.15 -10.36
CA GLY A 238 -15.07 -10.62 -11.34
C GLY A 238 -14.84 -11.58 -12.52
N TYR A 239 -14.91 -12.90 -12.30
CA TYR A 239 -14.77 -13.88 -13.37
C TYR A 239 -15.96 -13.99 -14.32
N GLN A 240 -17.18 -13.75 -13.84
CA GLN A 240 -18.38 -13.83 -14.69
C GLN A 240 -18.51 -12.61 -15.62
N GLU A 241 -17.86 -11.49 -15.29
CA GLU A 241 -17.98 -10.21 -16.00
C GLU A 241 -16.84 -9.89 -16.98
N GLY A 242 -15.83 -10.75 -17.13
CA GLY A 242 -14.89 -10.65 -18.26
C GLY A 242 -13.41 -10.94 -18.00
N LEU A 243 -13.00 -11.16 -16.74
CA LEU A 243 -11.60 -11.45 -16.39
C LEU A 243 -11.04 -12.76 -16.98
N LEU A 244 -11.91 -13.68 -17.45
CA LEU A 244 -11.51 -14.94 -18.07
C LEU A 244 -11.94 -15.07 -19.54
N THR A 245 -12.48 -14.00 -20.13
CA THR A 245 -12.94 -13.96 -21.53
C THR A 245 -12.04 -13.14 -22.44
N SER A 246 -11.03 -12.46 -21.89
CA SER A 246 -9.98 -11.81 -22.66
C SER A 246 -9.09 -12.86 -23.33
N ASP A 247 -8.83 -12.68 -24.63
CA ASP A 247 -7.85 -13.48 -25.34
C ASP A 247 -6.48 -13.32 -24.65
N VAL A 248 -5.86 -14.43 -24.28
CA VAL A 248 -4.56 -14.45 -23.62
C VAL A 248 -3.49 -14.19 -24.67
N HIS A 249 -2.99 -12.96 -24.69
CA HIS A 249 -2.01 -12.53 -25.70
C HIS A 249 -0.58 -12.45 -25.16
N THR A 250 -0.42 -12.39 -23.84
CA THR A 250 0.90 -12.24 -23.20
C THR A 250 1.12 -13.27 -22.09
N GLY A 251 2.39 -13.51 -21.75
CA GLY A 251 2.75 -14.35 -20.60
C GLY A 251 2.27 -13.78 -19.26
N VAL A 252 2.11 -12.46 -19.17
CA VAL A 252 1.54 -11.79 -17.98
C VAL A 252 0.07 -12.16 -17.84
N ASP A 253 -0.72 -12.04 -18.91
CA ASP A 253 -2.16 -12.39 -18.89
C ASP A 253 -2.35 -13.87 -18.57
N ALA A 254 -1.54 -14.74 -19.18
CA ALA A 254 -1.56 -16.17 -18.92
C ALA A 254 -1.31 -16.47 -17.42
N GLN A 255 -0.33 -15.80 -16.82
CA GLN A 255 -0.01 -15.98 -15.40
C GLN A 255 -1.10 -15.43 -14.48
N LEU A 256 -1.69 -14.27 -14.80
CA LEU A 256 -2.81 -13.72 -14.04
C LEU A 256 -4.00 -14.67 -14.06
N HIS A 257 -4.40 -15.15 -15.25
CA HIS A 257 -5.48 -16.12 -15.40
C HIS A 257 -5.17 -17.44 -14.68
N PHE A 258 -3.91 -17.89 -14.70
CA PHE A 258 -3.49 -19.06 -13.95
C PHE A 258 -3.69 -18.88 -12.45
N ASN A 259 -3.29 -17.75 -11.86
CA ASN A 259 -3.48 -17.47 -10.43
C ASN A 259 -4.95 -17.50 -10.03
N HIS A 260 -5.79 -16.93 -10.89
CA HIS A 260 -7.22 -16.89 -10.72
C HIS A 260 -7.86 -18.28 -10.68
N LEU A 261 -7.53 -19.11 -11.67
CA LEU A 261 -7.98 -20.50 -11.71
C LEU A 261 -7.40 -21.32 -10.56
N LEU A 262 -6.16 -21.08 -10.14
CA LEU A 262 -5.56 -21.67 -8.95
C LEU A 262 -6.37 -21.34 -7.69
N TYR A 263 -6.79 -20.07 -7.54
CA TYR A 263 -7.62 -19.66 -6.41
C TYR A 263 -8.93 -20.45 -6.36
N LEU A 264 -9.62 -20.54 -7.50
CA LEU A 264 -10.86 -21.32 -7.63
C LEU A 264 -10.64 -22.82 -7.37
N ALA A 265 -9.60 -23.40 -7.96
CA ALA A 265 -9.29 -24.81 -7.81
C ALA A 265 -9.02 -25.16 -6.34
N GLU A 266 -8.20 -24.40 -5.63
CA GLU A 266 -7.94 -24.67 -4.22
C GLU A 266 -9.17 -24.47 -3.33
N MET A 267 -10.06 -23.56 -3.69
CA MET A 267 -11.33 -23.39 -3.00
C MET A 267 -12.27 -24.57 -3.21
N THR A 268 -12.43 -25.03 -4.45
CA THR A 268 -13.22 -26.23 -4.78
C THR A 268 -12.66 -27.45 -4.07
N ARG A 269 -11.32 -27.57 -3.98
CA ARG A 269 -10.63 -28.68 -3.29
C ARG A 269 -10.90 -28.68 -1.78
N LYS A 270 -11.02 -27.50 -1.17
CA LYS A 270 -11.32 -27.36 0.26
C LYS A 270 -12.79 -27.63 0.58
N LYS A 271 -13.70 -27.45 -0.38
CA LYS A 271 -15.14 -27.74 -0.21
C LYS A 271 -15.45 -29.24 -0.31
N SER A 272 -14.75 -29.97 -1.16
CA SER A 272 -14.96 -31.41 -1.34
C SER A 272 -13.63 -32.13 -1.55
N PRO A 273 -13.39 -33.25 -0.83
CA PRO A 273 -12.20 -34.08 -1.05
C PRO A 273 -12.26 -34.88 -2.36
N LEU A 274 -13.44 -34.98 -2.99
CA LEU A 274 -13.63 -35.69 -4.25
C LEU A 274 -13.31 -34.77 -5.44
N VAL A 275 -12.66 -35.32 -6.45
CA VAL A 275 -12.41 -34.62 -7.72
C VAL A 275 -13.74 -34.49 -8.48
N SER A 276 -14.34 -33.31 -8.42
CA SER A 276 -15.54 -32.94 -9.19
C SER A 276 -15.19 -32.58 -10.65
N ASP A 277 -16.17 -32.63 -11.56
CA ASP A 277 -16.02 -32.17 -12.95
C ASP A 277 -15.55 -30.71 -13.05
N GLU A 278 -16.00 -29.85 -12.13
CA GLU A 278 -15.56 -28.46 -12.02
C GLU A 278 -14.05 -28.35 -11.78
N MET A 279 -13.52 -29.14 -10.83
CA MET A 279 -12.09 -29.23 -10.54
C MET A 279 -11.28 -29.66 -11.77
N ILE A 280 -11.77 -30.68 -12.49
CA ILE A 280 -11.10 -31.19 -13.70
C ILE A 280 -11.05 -30.10 -14.76
N SER A 281 -12.18 -29.40 -14.97
CA SER A 281 -12.27 -28.29 -15.91
C SER A 281 -11.29 -27.16 -15.56
N LEU A 282 -11.24 -26.73 -14.30
CA LEU A 282 -10.29 -25.72 -13.83
C LEU A 282 -8.84 -26.13 -14.07
N ARG A 283 -8.47 -27.37 -13.72
CA ARG A 283 -7.11 -27.88 -13.90
C ARG A 283 -6.69 -28.01 -15.37
N ASN A 284 -7.59 -28.46 -16.24
CA ASN A 284 -7.33 -28.52 -17.68
C ASN A 284 -7.04 -27.11 -18.23
N ARG A 285 -7.87 -26.12 -17.87
CA ARG A 285 -7.63 -24.72 -18.27
C ARG A 285 -6.30 -24.18 -17.73
N MET A 286 -5.97 -24.47 -16.47
CA MET A 286 -4.67 -24.09 -15.89
C MET A 286 -3.50 -24.69 -16.69
N LYS A 287 -3.59 -25.96 -17.07
CA LYS A 287 -2.58 -26.66 -17.87
C LYS A 287 -2.42 -26.03 -19.26
N ASP A 288 -3.53 -25.70 -19.91
CA ASP A 288 -3.52 -25.11 -21.25
C ASP A 288 -2.95 -23.69 -21.26
N LEU A 289 -3.19 -22.93 -20.19
CA LEU A 289 -2.68 -21.56 -20.02
C LEU A 289 -1.20 -21.50 -19.68
N ASN A 290 -0.74 -22.34 -18.75
CA ASN A 290 0.64 -22.34 -18.29
C ASN A 290 1.02 -23.73 -17.77
N SER A 291 1.51 -24.59 -18.67
CA SER A 291 1.87 -25.97 -18.36
C SER A 291 2.96 -26.09 -17.29
N SER A 292 3.98 -25.22 -17.34
CA SER A 292 5.07 -25.24 -16.35
C SER A 292 4.61 -24.85 -14.95
N ALA A 293 3.78 -23.81 -14.82
CA ALA A 293 3.16 -23.49 -13.54
C ALA A 293 2.20 -24.59 -13.08
N PHE A 294 1.47 -25.22 -14.00
CA PHE A 294 0.58 -26.34 -13.68
C PHE A 294 1.32 -27.57 -13.14
N GLU A 295 2.47 -27.93 -13.70
CA GLU A 295 3.31 -29.02 -13.20
C GLU A 295 3.72 -28.77 -11.74
N ARG A 296 4.23 -27.56 -11.44
CA ARG A 296 4.60 -27.14 -10.09
C ARG A 296 3.39 -27.10 -9.13
N TYR A 297 2.22 -26.73 -9.64
CA TYR A 297 0.96 -26.82 -8.89
C TYR A 297 0.66 -28.27 -8.49
N MET A 298 0.72 -29.21 -9.45
CA MET A 298 0.44 -30.62 -9.21
C MET A 298 1.46 -31.27 -8.26
N GLU A 299 2.74 -30.93 -8.39
CA GLU A 299 3.80 -31.38 -7.45
C GLU A 299 3.55 -30.95 -6.01
N ARG A 300 2.96 -29.76 -5.81
CA ARG A 300 2.66 -29.26 -4.46
C ARG A 300 1.45 -29.93 -3.82
N ILE A 301 0.45 -30.31 -4.61
CA ILE A 301 -0.81 -30.88 -4.11
C ILE A 301 -0.82 -32.41 -4.10
N GLY A 302 0.10 -33.06 -4.82
CA GLY A 302 0.35 -34.51 -4.77
C GLY A 302 1.11 -34.90 -3.51
#